data_AF-A0A958KWA9-F1
#
_entry.id   AF-A0A958KWA9-F1
#
_cell.length_a   1.000
_cell.length_b   1.000
_cell.length_c   1.000
_cell.angle_alpha   90.00
_cell.angle_beta   90.00
_cell.angle_gamma   90.00
#
_symmetry.space_group_name_H-M   'P 1'
#
loop_
_entity.id
_entity.type
_entity.pdbx_description
1 polymer ?
#
loop_
_entity_poly.entity_id
_entity_poly.type
_entity_poly.pdbx_seq_one_letter_code
_entity_poly.pdbx_strand_id
1 'polypeptide(L)'
;MKELKLNQLFKLSKQMITDLYFINKRPWQTRSQIESYQLEQIRKIVGLSKNYVSHYKDLPHPEEIKTLSDVAQLPLLTKEMLLSHAAKEKINKKYKLEDLIVSQSSGSTGQALEVYYDEPSFNYF
;
A
#
# COMPACT_ATOMS: atom_id res chain seq x y z
N MET A 1 -7.32 -25.87 19.93
CA MET A 1 -6.90 -25.42 18.58
C MET A 1 -8.15 -25.02 17.82
N LYS A 2 -8.22 -23.81 17.25
CA LYS A 2 -9.39 -23.44 16.41
C LYS A 2 -9.30 -24.20 15.09
N GLU A 3 -10.35 -24.93 14.73
CA GLU A 3 -10.44 -25.57 13.42
C GLU A 3 -10.61 -24.52 12.31
N LEU A 4 -9.83 -24.64 11.25
CA LEU A 4 -9.90 -23.76 10.08
C LEU A 4 -11.10 -24.17 9.22
N LYS A 5 -11.92 -23.18 8.83
CA LYS A 5 -13.01 -23.41 7.87
C LYS A 5 -12.44 -23.69 6.48
N LEU A 6 -13.17 -24.45 5.65
CA LEU A 6 -12.76 -24.79 4.28
C LEU A 6 -12.37 -23.57 3.43
N ASN A 7 -13.09 -22.46 3.57
CA ASN A 7 -12.78 -21.20 2.87
C ASN A 7 -11.45 -20.58 3.32
N GLN A 8 -11.07 -20.76 4.60
CA GLN A 8 -9.79 -20.29 5.12
C GLN A 8 -8.64 -21.17 4.59
N LEU A 9 -8.83 -22.49 4.54
CA LEU A 9 -7.87 -23.42 3.95
C LEU A 9 -7.65 -23.11 2.46
N PHE A 10 -8.71 -22.88 1.70
CA PHE A 10 -8.60 -22.53 0.28
C PHE A 10 -7.90 -21.17 0.06
N LYS A 11 -8.16 -20.18 0.93
CA LYS A 11 -7.47 -18.89 0.90
C LYS A 11 -5.98 -19.06 1.15
N LEU A 12 -5.61 -19.82 2.18
CA LEU A 12 -4.22 -20.09 2.55
C LEU A 12 -3.48 -20.87 1.45
N SER A 13 -4.10 -21.91 0.88
CA SER A 13 -3.48 -22.68 -0.20
C SER A 13 -3.25 -21.82 -1.44
N LYS A 14 -4.22 -20.97 -1.80
CA LYS A 14 -4.08 -20.03 -2.92
C LYS A 14 -2.93 -19.05 -2.67
N GLN A 15 -2.85 -18.48 -1.47
CA GLN A 15 -1.79 -17.56 -1.07
C GLN A 15 -0.42 -18.23 -1.12
N MET A 16 -0.30 -19.45 -0.57
CA MET A 16 0.96 -20.21 -0.61
C MET A 16 1.43 -20.48 -2.04
N ILE A 17 0.52 -20.87 -2.95
CA ILE A 17 0.86 -21.10 -4.36
C ILE A 17 1.33 -19.81 -5.03
N THR A 18 0.65 -18.68 -4.80
CA THR A 18 1.07 -17.39 -5.37
C THR A 18 2.42 -16.95 -4.83
N ASP A 19 2.66 -17.12 -3.54
CA ASP A 19 3.90 -16.71 -2.89
C ASP A 19 5.08 -17.56 -3.37
N LEU A 20 4.91 -18.89 -3.46
CA LEU A 20 5.92 -19.80 -4.00
C LEU A 20 6.27 -19.48 -5.45
N TYR A 21 5.27 -19.15 -6.28
CA TYR A 21 5.50 -18.71 -7.65
C TYR A 21 6.36 -17.43 -7.67
N PHE A 22 6.03 -16.45 -6.84
CA PHE A 22 6.79 -15.20 -6.78
C PHE A 22 8.21 -15.40 -6.25
N ILE A 23 8.40 -16.17 -5.18
CA ILE A 23 9.72 -16.47 -4.61
C ILE A 23 10.60 -17.17 -5.63
N ASN A 24 10.06 -18.13 -6.39
CA ASN A 24 10.84 -18.86 -7.37
C ASN A 24 11.16 -18.03 -8.62
N LYS A 25 10.21 -17.20 -9.10
CA LYS A 25 10.34 -16.49 -10.39
C LYS A 25 10.95 -15.10 -10.30
N ARG A 26 10.65 -14.31 -9.26
CA ARG A 26 11.09 -12.90 -9.15
C ARG A 26 12.60 -12.70 -9.20
N PRO A 27 13.44 -13.55 -8.56
CA PRO A 27 14.89 -13.36 -8.58
C PRO A 27 15.52 -13.39 -9.98
N TRP A 28 14.85 -14.04 -10.94
CA TRP A 28 15.37 -14.25 -12.30
C TRP A 28 14.75 -13.31 -13.34
N GLN A 29 13.98 -12.31 -12.90
CA GLN A 29 13.36 -11.36 -13.82
C GLN A 29 14.41 -10.42 -14.42
N THR A 30 14.25 -10.12 -15.71
CA THR A 30 15.06 -9.11 -16.36
C THR A 30 14.70 -7.73 -15.81
N ARG A 31 15.61 -6.76 -15.97
CA ARG A 31 15.35 -5.36 -15.60
C ARG A 31 14.04 -4.83 -16.21
N SER A 32 13.81 -5.07 -17.50
CA SER A 32 12.59 -4.62 -18.18
C SER A 32 11.31 -5.23 -17.59
N GLN A 33 11.35 -6.50 -17.16
CA GLN A 33 10.21 -7.14 -16.49
C GLN A 33 9.95 -6.53 -15.11
N ILE A 34 11.01 -6.23 -14.35
CA ILE A 34 10.91 -5.55 -13.05
C ILE A 34 10.32 -4.15 -13.23
N GLU A 35 10.84 -3.37 -14.18
CA GLU A 35 10.38 -2.01 -14.45
C GLU A 35 8.91 -1.99 -14.90
N SER A 36 8.50 -2.95 -15.74
CA SER A 36 7.10 -3.09 -16.17
C SER A 36 6.17 -3.40 -14.99
N TYR A 37 6.59 -4.33 -14.12
CA TYR A 37 5.83 -4.67 -12.91
C TYR A 37 5.74 -3.48 -11.94
N GLN A 38 6.84 -2.77 -11.70
CA GLN A 38 6.85 -1.57 -10.85
C GLN A 38 5.89 -0.50 -11.39
N LEU A 39 5.92 -0.23 -12.70
CA LEU A 39 5.03 0.72 -13.35
C LEU A 39 3.55 0.32 -13.16
N GLU A 40 3.21 -0.96 -13.34
CA GLU A 40 1.87 -1.48 -13.09
C GLU A 40 1.42 -1.25 -11.64
N GLN A 41 2.28 -1.58 -10.66
CA GLN A 41 1.95 -1.41 -9.24
C GLN A 41 1.80 0.07 -8.85
N ILE A 42 2.65 0.95 -9.39
CA ILE A 42 2.55 2.40 -9.15
C ILE A 42 1.21 2.93 -9.65
N ARG A 43 0.81 2.59 -10.89
CA ARG A 43 -0.49 2.98 -11.44
C ARG A 43 -1.64 2.50 -10.55
N LYS A 44 -1.57 1.25 -10.09
CA LYS A 44 -2.58 0.68 -9.20
C LYS A 44 -2.67 1.45 -7.88
N ILE A 45 -1.53 1.76 -7.24
CA ILE A 45 -1.50 2.51 -5.97
C ILE A 45 -2.02 3.94 -6.18
N VAL A 46 -1.58 4.65 -7.22
CA VAL A 46 -2.06 6.01 -7.53
C VAL A 46 -3.57 6.01 -7.77
N GLY A 47 -4.09 5.04 -8.52
CA GLY A 47 -5.52 4.90 -8.76
C GLY A 47 -6.31 4.61 -7.47
N LEU A 48 -5.79 3.75 -6.60
CA LEU A 48 -6.41 3.48 -5.30
C LEU A 48 -6.41 4.74 -4.41
N SER A 49 -5.28 5.42 -4.31
CA SER A 49 -5.12 6.64 -3.52
C SER A 49 -6.07 7.74 -4.01
N LYS A 50 -6.08 8.03 -5.31
CA LYS A 50 -6.95 9.05 -5.91
C LYS A 50 -8.44 8.78 -5.66
N ASN A 51 -8.87 7.53 -5.79
CA ASN A 51 -10.29 7.16 -5.72
C ASN A 51 -10.82 7.02 -4.28
N TYR A 52 -9.94 6.65 -3.34
CA TYR A 52 -10.37 6.22 -2.02
C TYR A 52 -9.75 6.97 -0.84
N VAL A 53 -8.73 7.80 -1.04
CA VAL A 53 -8.09 8.58 0.02
C VAL A 53 -8.30 10.06 -0.24
N SER A 54 -8.92 10.77 0.71
CA SER A 54 -9.32 12.17 0.50
C SER A 54 -8.15 13.11 0.25
N HIS A 55 -7.01 12.88 0.89
CA HIS A 55 -5.80 13.66 0.73
C HIS A 55 -5.18 13.58 -0.69
N TYR A 56 -5.46 12.51 -1.44
CA TYR A 56 -4.83 12.23 -2.74
C TYR A 56 -5.76 12.46 -3.95
N LYS A 57 -6.87 13.18 -3.78
CA LYS A 57 -7.86 13.41 -4.86
C LYS A 57 -7.26 14.07 -6.10
N ASP A 58 -6.24 14.91 -5.92
CA ASP A 58 -5.62 15.71 -6.97
C ASP A 58 -4.44 15.01 -7.67
N LEU A 59 -4.18 13.73 -7.37
CA LEU A 59 -3.20 12.94 -8.11
C LEU A 59 -3.58 12.83 -9.60
N PRO A 60 -2.60 12.70 -10.53
CA PRO A 60 -2.89 12.48 -11.95
C PRO A 60 -3.66 11.18 -12.17
N HIS A 61 -4.32 11.03 -13.33
CA HIS A 61 -4.91 9.76 -13.70
C HIS A 61 -3.80 8.71 -13.85
N PRO A 62 -3.97 7.45 -13.40
CA PRO A 62 -2.90 6.45 -13.46
C PRO A 62 -2.33 6.23 -14.86
N GLU A 63 -3.13 6.42 -15.90
CA GLU A 63 -2.73 6.27 -17.31
C GLU A 63 -1.78 7.38 -17.78
N GLU A 64 -1.70 8.50 -17.07
CA GLU A 64 -0.75 9.58 -17.35
C GLU A 64 0.69 9.19 -16.97
N ILE A 65 0.87 8.23 -16.05
CA ILE A 65 2.18 7.69 -15.65
C ILE A 65 2.61 6.66 -16.68
N LYS A 66 3.33 7.07 -17.74
CA LYS A 66 3.68 6.20 -18.88
C LYS A 66 4.98 5.44 -18.67
N THR A 67 5.87 5.99 -17.87
CA THR A 67 7.21 5.49 -17.57
C THR A 67 7.51 5.63 -16.08
N LEU A 68 8.57 4.96 -15.60
CA LEU A 68 9.01 5.14 -14.20
C LEU A 68 9.51 6.56 -13.92
N SER A 69 10.00 7.29 -14.93
CA SER A 69 10.42 8.68 -14.77
C SER A 69 9.26 9.62 -14.50
N ASP A 70 8.03 9.28 -14.91
CA ASP A 70 6.83 10.09 -14.67
C ASP A 70 6.41 10.11 -13.20
N VAL A 71 6.97 9.23 -12.35
CA VAL A 71 6.76 9.25 -10.89
C VAL A 71 7.20 10.59 -10.29
N ALA A 72 8.17 11.27 -10.90
CA ALA A 72 8.62 12.59 -10.47
C ALA A 72 7.54 13.68 -10.62
N GLN A 73 6.47 13.42 -11.37
CA GLN A 73 5.33 14.33 -11.52
C GLN A 73 4.36 14.23 -10.31
N LEU A 74 4.47 13.18 -9.49
CA LEU A 74 3.64 13.04 -8.30
C LEU A 74 4.02 14.09 -7.25
N PRO A 75 3.03 14.67 -6.54
CA PRO A 75 3.31 15.62 -5.48
C PRO A 75 4.11 14.95 -4.35
N LEU A 76 5.09 15.69 -3.81
CA LEU A 76 5.86 15.25 -2.66
C LEU A 76 4.98 15.24 -1.41
N LEU A 77 5.05 14.16 -0.65
CA LEU A 77 4.37 14.02 0.63
C LEU A 77 5.35 14.32 1.76
N THR A 78 5.07 15.34 2.57
CA THR A 78 5.90 15.68 3.75
C THR A 78 5.25 15.22 5.05
N LYS A 79 6.06 15.14 6.12
CA LYS A 79 5.57 14.81 7.46
C LYS A 79 4.56 15.84 7.95
N GLU A 80 4.80 17.12 7.67
CA GLU A 80 3.94 18.23 8.07
C GLU A 80 2.58 18.15 7.39
N MET A 81 2.55 17.80 6.09
CA MET A 81 1.30 17.54 5.37
C MET A 81 0.50 16.40 6.01
N LEU A 82 1.18 15.34 6.45
CA LEU A 82 0.50 14.23 7.13
C LEU A 82 0.00 14.65 8.51
N LEU A 83 0.76 15.42 9.27
CA LEU A 83 0.36 15.86 10.61
C LEU A 83 -0.79 16.89 10.56
N SER A 84 -0.90 17.67 9.48
CA SER A 84 -1.93 18.71 9.34
C SER A 84 -3.33 18.20 8.97
N HIS A 85 -3.47 16.91 8.61
CA HIS A 85 -4.76 16.31 8.22
C HIS A 85 -5.23 15.27 9.25
N ALA A 86 -6.55 15.14 9.40
CA ALA A 86 -7.12 14.10 10.26
C ALA A 86 -6.89 12.69 9.70
N ALA A 87 -6.85 11.68 10.56
CA ALA A 87 -6.66 10.27 10.18
C ALA A 87 -7.60 9.84 9.04
N LYS A 88 -8.90 10.15 9.18
CA LYS A 88 -9.96 9.83 8.20
C LYS A 88 -9.72 10.40 6.79
N GLU A 89 -8.88 11.43 6.65
CA GLU A 89 -8.59 12.06 5.36
C GLU A 89 -7.42 11.38 4.64
N LYS A 90 -6.56 10.68 5.39
CA LYS A 90 -5.34 10.03 4.92
C LYS A 90 -5.49 8.52 4.76
N ILE A 91 -6.52 7.93 5.33
CA ILE A 91 -6.83 6.50 5.16
C ILE A 91 -7.76 6.26 3.98
N ASN A 92 -7.68 5.05 3.43
CA ASN A 92 -8.60 4.59 2.40
C ASN A 92 -10.01 4.42 3.00
N LYS A 93 -11.00 5.11 2.44
CA LYS A 93 -12.40 5.14 2.91
C LYS A 93 -13.11 3.79 2.96
N LYS A 94 -12.52 2.72 2.39
CA LYS A 94 -13.02 1.35 2.52
C LYS A 94 -12.73 0.72 3.89
N TYR A 95 -11.83 1.32 4.66
CA TYR A 95 -11.45 0.85 5.99
C TYR A 95 -12.10 1.72 7.06
N LYS A 96 -12.53 1.09 8.15
CA LYS A 96 -12.94 1.80 9.36
C LYS A 96 -11.72 2.01 10.23
N LEU A 97 -11.55 3.23 10.72
CA LEU A 97 -10.37 3.61 11.52
C LEU A 97 -10.20 2.75 12.78
N GLU A 98 -11.32 2.37 13.41
CA GLU A 98 -11.37 1.52 14.61
C GLU A 98 -10.91 0.07 14.39
N ASP A 99 -10.92 -0.41 13.14
CA ASP A 99 -10.46 -1.76 12.77
C ASP A 99 -8.96 -1.79 12.43
N LEU A 100 -8.28 -0.64 12.44
CA LEU A 100 -6.87 -0.51 12.03
C LEU A 100 -5.93 -0.52 13.24
N ILE A 101 -4.78 -1.17 13.06
CA ILE A 101 -3.69 -1.18 14.02
C ILE A 101 -2.87 0.10 13.82
N VAL A 102 -2.65 0.85 14.90
CA VAL A 102 -1.90 2.12 14.86
C VAL A 102 -0.47 1.88 15.32
N SER A 103 0.50 2.28 14.51
CA SER A 103 1.91 2.41 14.89
C SER A 103 2.32 3.88 14.89
N GLN A 104 3.20 4.26 15.80
CA GLN A 104 3.71 5.62 15.93
C GLN A 104 5.22 5.66 15.72
N SER A 105 5.71 6.71 15.05
CA SER A 105 7.15 7.01 15.02
C SER A 105 7.63 7.41 16.41
N SER A 106 8.92 7.22 16.72
CA SER A 106 9.52 7.57 18.04
C SER A 106 9.48 9.06 18.41
N GLY A 107 9.12 9.96 17.49
CA GLY A 107 8.91 11.38 17.80
C GLY A 107 10.19 12.18 18.10
N SER A 108 11.37 11.70 17.67
CA SER A 108 12.65 12.39 17.93
C SER A 108 12.71 13.82 17.37
N THR A 109 11.91 14.14 16.36
CA THR A 109 11.83 15.46 15.72
C THR A 109 10.58 16.26 16.11
N GLY A 110 9.86 15.86 17.17
CA GLY A 110 8.63 16.51 17.63
C GLY A 110 7.44 15.57 17.58
N GLN A 111 6.32 16.01 16.99
CA GLN A 111 5.09 15.21 16.98
C GLN A 111 5.31 13.86 16.27
N ALA A 112 4.87 12.78 16.94
CA ALA A 112 4.90 11.44 16.38
C ALA A 112 3.92 11.33 15.20
N LEU A 113 4.37 10.70 14.12
CA LEU A 113 3.52 10.35 12.98
C LEU A 113 2.82 9.02 13.27
N GLU A 114 1.50 9.00 13.12
CA GLU A 114 0.68 7.79 13.15
C GLU A 114 0.59 7.15 11.76
N VAL A 115 0.79 5.83 11.71
CA VAL A 115 0.60 4.99 10.52
C VAL A 115 -0.41 3.90 10.87
N TYR A 116 -1.37 3.70 9.97
CA TYR A 116 -2.50 2.79 10.18
C TYR A 116 -2.37 1.57 9.27
N TYR A 117 -2.48 0.38 9.84
CA TYR A 117 -2.33 -0.89 9.15
C TYR A 117 -3.60 -1.73 9.26
N ASP A 118 -3.99 -2.40 8.19
CA ASP A 118 -4.87 -3.57 8.34
C ASP A 118 -4.07 -4.74 8.94
N GLU A 119 -4.77 -5.67 9.59
CA GLU A 119 -4.14 -6.82 10.25
C GLU A 119 -3.20 -7.61 9.32
N PRO A 120 -3.57 -7.93 8.06
CA PRO A 120 -2.63 -8.56 7.13
C PRO A 120 -1.35 -7.75 6.92
N SER A 121 -1.46 -6.43 6.75
CA SER A 121 -0.31 -5.54 6.50
C SER A 121 0.59 -5.42 7.73
N PHE A 122 0.02 -5.36 8.93
CA PHE A 122 0.78 -5.25 10.17
C PHE A 122 1.64 -6.50 10.43
N ASN A 123 1.10 -7.69 10.12
CA ASN A 123 1.82 -8.96 10.31
C ASN A 123 3.00 -9.19 9.36
N TYR A 124 3.24 -8.30 8.39
CA TYR A 124 4.45 -8.33 7.56
C TYR A 124 5.64 -7.58 8.17
N PHE A 125 5.43 -6.85 9.27
CA PHE A 125 6.48 -6.18 10.06
C PHE A 125 6.88 -7.03 11.27
#